data_AF-A0A820WKV7-F1
#
_entry.id   AF-A0A820WKV7-F1
#
_cell.length_a   1.000
_cell.length_b   1.000
_cell.length_c   1.000
_cell.angle_alpha   90.00
_cell.angle_beta   90.00
_cell.angle_gamma   90.00
#
_symmetry.space_group_name_H-M   'P 1'
#
loop_
_entity.id
_entity.type
_entity.pdbx_description
1 polymer ?
#
loop_
_entity_poly.entity_id
_entity_poly.type
_entity_poly.pdbx_seq_one_letter_code
_entity_poly.pdbx_strand_id
1 'polypeptide(L)'
;MSGTYAIETSSSMDTYGYLYNNTFDPASISTNLLAENDDGPSSTNFQISIYLQALTRYIVVVTTYDPSTTGTFSIVASGIASVIFSPINSS
;
A
#
# COMPACT_ATOMS: atom_id res chain seq x y z
N MET A 1 -11.06 -12.43 -7.09
CA MET A 1 -12.04 -12.93 -6.10
C MET A 1 -11.92 -12.03 -4.87
N SER A 2 -13.01 -11.85 -4.10
CA SER A 2 -12.91 -11.11 -2.84
C SER A 2 -12.27 -12.00 -1.79
N GLY A 3 -11.39 -11.46 -0.96
CA GLY A 3 -10.62 -12.25 0.00
C GLY A 3 -9.59 -11.42 0.76
N THR A 4 -8.88 -12.07 1.68
CA THR A 4 -7.75 -11.45 2.38
C THR A 4 -6.52 -11.40 1.48
N TYR A 5 -5.90 -10.23 1.42
CA TYR A 5 -4.66 -9.96 0.73
C TYR A 5 -3.63 -9.39 1.70
N ALA A 6 -2.38 -9.78 1.52
CA ALA A 6 -1.25 -9.09 2.11
C ALA A 6 -0.61 -8.20 1.03
N ILE A 7 -0.44 -6.92 1.33
CA ILE A 7 0.24 -5.94 0.48
C ILE A 7 1.46 -5.47 1.25
N GLU A 8 2.63 -5.55 0.64
CA GLU A 8 3.90 -5.22 1.29
C GLU A 8 4.88 -4.58 0.33
N THR A 9 5.95 -4.03 0.88
CA THR A 9 7.10 -3.55 0.11
C THR A 9 8.30 -4.46 0.26
N SER A 10 9.16 -4.41 -0.76
CA SER A 10 10.53 -4.88 -0.68
C SER A 10 11.46 -3.73 -1.02
N SER A 11 12.22 -3.29 -0.03
CA SER A 11 13.09 -2.12 -0.03
C SER A 11 14.14 -2.23 1.07
N SER A 12 15.26 -1.52 0.92
CA SER A 12 16.22 -1.31 2.01
C SER A 12 15.86 -0.12 2.91
N MET A 13 14.81 0.65 2.56
CA MET A 13 14.31 1.75 3.36
C MET A 13 13.34 1.25 4.45
N ASP A 14 13.13 2.09 5.44
CA ASP A 14 11.98 2.02 6.34
C ASP A 14 10.76 2.66 5.64
N THR A 15 9.79 1.85 5.24
CA THR A 15 8.68 2.26 4.37
C THR A 15 7.37 2.35 5.13
N TYR A 16 6.53 3.32 4.80
CA TYR A 16 5.18 3.45 5.32
C TYR A 16 4.18 3.29 4.17
N GLY A 17 3.28 2.32 4.29
CA GLY A 17 2.19 2.07 3.35
C GLY A 17 0.84 2.56 3.85
N TYR A 18 0.06 3.13 2.93
CA TYR A 18 -1.33 3.52 3.13
C TYR A 18 -2.19 2.87 2.05
N LEU A 19 -3.38 2.39 2.42
CA LEU A 19 -4.35 1.82 1.50
C LEU A 19 -5.66 2.58 1.58
N TYR A 20 -6.12 3.07 0.43
CA TYR A 20 -7.34 3.85 0.29
C TYR A 20 -8.40 3.15 -0.56
N ASN A 21 -9.65 3.42 -0.25
CA ASN A 21 -10.77 3.10 -1.11
C ASN A 21 -11.01 4.22 -2.13
N ASN A 22 -10.98 3.90 -3.42
CA ASN A 22 -11.37 4.78 -4.53
C ASN A 22 -10.50 6.04 -4.79
N THR A 23 -10.24 6.91 -3.79
CA THR A 23 -9.51 8.18 -3.95
C THR A 23 -8.48 8.40 -2.85
N PHE A 24 -7.42 9.13 -3.17
CA PHE A 24 -6.41 9.64 -2.24
C PHE A 24 -6.34 11.16 -2.38
N ASP A 25 -6.41 11.88 -1.26
CA ASP A 25 -6.23 13.33 -1.20
C ASP A 25 -5.09 13.66 -0.22
N PRO A 26 -3.93 14.16 -0.70
CA PRO A 26 -2.81 14.49 0.16
C PRO A 26 -3.10 15.65 1.13
N ALA A 27 -4.13 16.47 0.87
CA ALA A 27 -4.57 17.51 1.81
C ALA A 27 -5.49 16.96 2.92
N SER A 28 -6.01 15.73 2.76
CA SER A 28 -6.93 15.08 3.69
C SER A 28 -6.64 13.58 3.79
N ILE A 29 -5.49 13.23 4.37
CA ILE A 29 -4.94 11.86 4.40
C ILE A 29 -5.83 10.80 5.06
N SER A 30 -6.82 11.18 5.87
CA SER A 30 -7.76 10.25 6.49
C SER A 30 -8.98 9.94 5.62
N THR A 31 -9.23 10.73 4.58
CA THR A 31 -10.37 10.53 3.69
C THR A 31 -10.20 9.23 2.92
N ASN A 32 -11.18 8.33 3.04
CA ASN A 32 -11.21 7.00 2.42
C ASN A 32 -10.05 6.04 2.80
N LEU A 33 -9.29 6.36 3.86
CA LEU A 33 -8.26 5.47 4.37
C LEU A 33 -8.89 4.18 4.91
N LEU A 34 -8.35 3.03 4.50
CA LEU A 34 -8.78 1.71 4.97
C LEU A 34 -7.81 1.14 5.99
N ALA A 35 -6.51 1.28 5.74
CA ALA A 35 -5.45 0.79 6.60
C ALA A 35 -4.14 1.51 6.29
N GLU A 36 -3.27 1.60 7.27
CA GLU A 36 -1.90 2.09 7.16
C GLU A 36 -1.01 1.25 8.08
N ASN A 37 0.25 1.06 7.70
CA ASN A 37 1.24 0.39 8.53
C ASN A 37 2.65 0.79 8.06
N ASP A 38 3.60 0.92 8.96
CA ASP A 38 5.01 1.19 8.71
C ASP A 38 5.89 -0.06 8.88
N ASP A 39 5.50 -0.99 9.76
CA ASP A 39 6.30 -2.19 10.02
C ASP A 39 5.61 -3.50 9.60
N GLY A 40 6.40 -4.38 8.99
CA GLY A 40 6.06 -5.79 8.83
C GLY A 40 6.44 -6.60 10.07
N PRO A 41 6.00 -7.87 10.18
CA PRO A 41 6.25 -8.70 11.37
C PRO A 41 7.74 -8.91 11.73
N SER A 42 8.64 -8.73 10.75
CA SER A 42 10.08 -8.94 10.90
C SER A 42 10.94 -8.00 10.04
N SER A 43 10.36 -6.89 9.56
CA SER A 43 11.02 -5.93 8.67
C SER A 43 10.45 -4.54 8.82
N THR A 44 11.26 -3.52 8.56
CA THR A 44 10.84 -2.10 8.42
C THR A 44 10.14 -1.80 7.10
N ASN A 45 9.79 -2.84 6.34
CA ASN A 45 8.96 -2.69 5.16
C ASN A 45 7.51 -2.84 5.58
N PHE A 46 6.62 -1.98 5.11
CA PHE A 46 5.23 -2.05 5.52
C PHE A 46 4.62 -3.36 5.07
N GLN A 47 3.66 -3.86 5.85
CA GLN A 47 2.77 -4.94 5.46
C GLN A 47 1.34 -4.66 5.93
N ILE A 48 0.38 -4.66 5.01
CA ILE A 48 -1.05 -4.51 5.29
C ILE A 48 -1.75 -5.80 4.93
N SER A 49 -2.40 -6.45 5.91
CA SER A 49 -3.28 -7.60 5.69
C SER A 49 -4.75 -7.20 5.82
N ILE A 50 -5.50 -7.25 4.72
CA ILE A 50 -6.88 -6.74 4.67
C ILE A 50 -7.76 -7.52 3.70
N TYR A 51 -9.07 -7.57 3.98
CA TYR A 51 -10.07 -8.12 3.07
C TYR A 51 -10.40 -7.12 1.95
N LEU A 52 -10.19 -7.52 0.69
CA LEU A 52 -10.50 -6.72 -0.49
C LEU A 52 -11.65 -7.32 -1.29
N GLN A 53 -12.47 -6.46 -1.89
CA GLN A 53 -13.55 -6.85 -2.79
C GLN A 53 -13.02 -7.03 -4.22
N ALA A 54 -13.48 -8.06 -4.91
CA ALA A 54 -13.18 -8.25 -6.33
C ALA A 54 -13.69 -7.08 -7.17
N LEU A 55 -13.02 -6.82 -8.30
CA LEU A 55 -13.42 -5.80 -9.28
C LEU A 55 -13.56 -4.39 -8.70
N THR A 56 -12.92 -4.12 -7.57
CA THR A 56 -12.86 -2.83 -6.89
C THR A 56 -11.47 -2.23 -7.04
N ARG A 57 -11.40 -0.92 -7.31
CA ARG A 57 -10.13 -0.18 -7.36
C ARG A 57 -9.76 0.32 -5.97
N TYR A 58 -8.55 0.01 -5.55
CA TYR A 58 -7.91 0.56 -4.36
C TYR A 58 -6.69 1.37 -4.77
N ILE A 59 -6.26 2.29 -3.90
CA ILE A 59 -5.04 3.07 -4.09
C ILE A 59 -4.08 2.70 -2.97
N VAL A 60 -2.87 2.28 -3.33
CA VAL A 60 -1.77 2.13 -2.38
C VAL A 60 -0.85 3.33 -2.53
N VAL A 61 -0.51 3.97 -1.41
CA VAL A 61 0.50 5.02 -1.34
C VAL A 61 1.67 4.47 -0.54
N VAL A 62 2.87 4.59 -1.10
CA VAL A 62 4.12 4.15 -0.46
C VAL A 62 4.97 5.39 -0.20
N THR A 63 5.40 5.55 1.04
CA THR A 63 6.36 6.57 1.48
C THR A 63 7.37 5.93 2.44
N THR A 64 8.15 6.73 3.14
CA THR A 64 9.08 6.30 4.18
C THR A 64 8.63 6.77 5.56
N TYR A 65 9.00 6.04 6.61
CA TYR A 65 8.75 6.45 7.99
C TYR A 65 9.41 7.79 8.30
N ASP A 66 10.70 7.89 7.98
CA ASP A 66 11.46 9.15 8.12
C ASP A 66 11.27 10.06 6.91
N PRO A 67 11.14 11.38 7.12
CA PRO A 67 11.03 12.35 6.04
C PRO A 67 12.34 12.44 5.23
N SER A 68 12.23 12.87 3.97
CA SER A 68 13.37 13.08 3.06
C SER A 68 14.19 11.83 2.72
N THR A 69 13.66 10.63 2.99
CA THR A 69 14.26 9.37 2.57
C THR A 69 13.76 9.01 1.17
N THR A 70 14.66 8.59 0.29
CA THR A 70 14.34 8.16 -1.07
C THR A 70 15.16 6.94 -1.45
N GLY A 71 14.61 6.11 -2.33
CA GLY A 71 15.24 4.87 -2.73
C GLY A 71 14.31 4.01 -3.59
N THR A 72 14.86 2.92 -4.10
CA THR A 72 14.10 1.97 -4.91
C THR A 72 13.26 1.06 -4.02
N PHE A 73 12.03 0.77 -4.45
CA PHE A 73 11.16 -0.20 -3.80
C PHE A 73 10.40 -1.01 -4.86
N SER A 74 9.90 -2.17 -4.45
CA SER A 74 8.89 -2.95 -5.17
C SER A 74 7.68 -3.15 -4.29
N ILE A 75 6.49 -3.24 -4.88
CA ILE A 75 5.25 -3.57 -4.18
C ILE A 75 4.88 -5.01 -4.53
N VAL A 76 4.55 -5.81 -3.52
CA VAL A 76 4.07 -7.17 -3.68
C VAL A 76 2.68 -7.26 -3.08
N ALA A 77 1.76 -7.91 -3.79
CA ALA A 77 0.48 -8.32 -3.23
C ALA A 77 0.32 -9.83 -3.39
N SER A 78 0.02 -10.50 -2.28
CA SER A 78 -0.25 -11.93 -2.22
C SER A 78 -1.66 -12.19 -1.68
N GLY A 79 -2.31 -13.24 -2.17
CA GLY A 79 -3.67 -13.57 -1.81
C GLY A 79 -4.25 -14.63 -2.74
N ILE A 80 -5.58 -14.79 -2.68
CA ILE A 80 -6.30 -15.87 -3.40
C ILE A 80 -6.34 -15.69 -4.94
N ALA A 81 -5.92 -14.54 -5.46
CA ALA A 81 -5.86 -14.25 -6.90
C ALA A 81 -4.81 -13.18 -7.21
N SER A 82 -4.40 -13.07 -8.47
CA SER A 82 -3.45 -12.03 -8.90
C SER A 82 -4.02 -10.63 -8.74
N VAL A 83 -3.17 -9.69 -8.33
CA VAL A 83 -3.44 -8.26 -8.30
C VAL A 83 -2.70 -7.61 -9.47
N ILE A 84 -3.35 -6.66 -10.14
CA ILE A 84 -2.75 -5.86 -11.20
C ILE A 84 -2.47 -4.48 -10.62
N PHE A 85 -1.19 -4.09 -10.61
CA PHE A 85 -0.78 -2.75 -10.24
C PHE A 85 -0.71 -1.88 -11.50
N SER A 86 -1.34 -0.71 -11.42
CA SER A 86 -1.24 0.33 -12.43
C SER A 86 -0.79 1.62 -11.73
N PRO A 87 0.33 2.24 -12.15
CA PRO A 87 0.71 3.55 -11.64
C PRO A 87 -0.42 4.56 -11.84
N ILE A 88 -0.70 5.33 -10.81
CA ILE A 88 -1.57 6.50 -10.94
C ILE A 88 -0.67 7.63 -11.43
N ASN A 89 -0.62 7.80 -12.75
CA ASN A 89 0.06 8.96 -13.32
C ASN A 89 -0.76 10.20 -12.98
N SER A 90 -0.20 11.12 -12.22
CA SER A 90 -0.66 12.50 -12.21
C SER A 90 -0.33 13.11 -13.57
N SER A 91 -1.37 13.49 -14.31
CA SER A 91 -1.30 14.31 -15.53
C SER A 91 -0.70 15.68 -15.27
#